data_AF-A0A0N7MLB8-F1
#
_entry.id   AF-A0A0N7MLB8-F1
#
_cell.length_a   1.000
_cell.length_b   1.000
_cell.length_c   1.000
_cell.angle_alpha   90.00
_cell.angle_beta   90.00
_cell.angle_gamma   90.00
#
_symmetry.space_group_name_H-M   'P 1'
#
loop_
_entity.id
_entity.type
_entity.pdbx_description
1 polymer ?
#
loop_
_entity_poly.entity_id
_entity_poly.type
_entity_poly.pdbx_seq_one_letter_code
_entity_poly.pdbx_strand_id
1 'polypeptide(L)'
;MSYNEYAKFVSDEAERISKLPKVQLPPVAGLDPEASHTLATALQHALDLHRKEVFSTHNQDAVLAQIVSKEQASLRDELQRVMTLVGDLPREQVGSDLVDLQSGGDSGFVSLERLLDDIEKLPRVSLIDEEDSEGEPLLREYNALRHALGGKALAIREAQRFLPELMRQTRSWQQLQAAVEDVYGAENADAYFQKYESNVATQAHEACRLAETALKVKGALPPDQVESLRRIVSMLKAMPRNRKGKVD
;
A
#
# COMPACT_ATOMS: atom_id res chain seq x y z
N MET A 1 -24.81 14.96 25.58
CA MET A 1 -25.37 16.28 25.97
C MET A 1 -24.23 17.25 26.20
N SER A 2 -24.43 18.54 25.92
CA SER A 2 -23.40 19.57 26.12
C SER A 2 -23.30 19.98 27.60
N TYR A 3 -22.16 20.50 28.03
CA TYR A 3 -21.93 21.00 29.40
C TYR A 3 -23.05 21.93 29.89
N ASN A 4 -23.55 22.78 28.99
CA ASN A 4 -24.60 23.75 29.28
C ASN A 4 -25.98 23.10 29.52
N GLU A 5 -26.24 21.93 28.96
CA GLU A 5 -27.48 21.17 29.20
C GLU A 5 -27.46 20.51 30.58
N TYR A 6 -26.32 19.93 30.97
CA TYR A 6 -26.14 19.37 32.31
C TYR A 6 -26.23 20.44 33.39
N ALA A 7 -25.60 21.60 33.18
CA ALA A 7 -25.67 22.73 34.11
C ALA A 7 -27.11 23.19 34.34
N LYS A 8 -27.89 23.35 33.26
CA LYS A 8 -29.31 23.71 33.33
C LYS A 8 -30.14 22.64 34.04
N PHE A 9 -29.90 21.36 33.74
CA PHE A 9 -30.62 20.27 34.38
C PHE A 9 -30.38 20.22 35.90
N VAL A 10 -29.12 20.37 36.34
CA VAL A 10 -28.77 20.37 37.77
C VAL A 10 -29.35 21.59 38.48
N SER A 11 -29.33 22.77 37.86
CA SER A 11 -29.95 23.97 38.44
C SER A 11 -31.48 23.83 38.54
N ASP A 12 -32.13 23.35 37.48
CA ASP A 12 -33.59 23.20 37.43
C ASP A 12 -34.07 22.16 38.44
N GLU A 13 -33.33 21.07 38.62
CA GLU A 13 -33.66 20.01 39.56
C GLU A 13 -33.40 20.44 41.02
N ALA A 14 -32.33 21.18 41.28
CA ALA A 14 -32.08 21.78 42.59
C ALA A 14 -33.16 22.80 42.95
N GLU A 15 -33.60 23.62 42.00
CA GLU A 15 -34.74 24.51 42.18
C GLU A 15 -36.04 23.74 42.43
N ARG A 16 -36.29 22.66 41.69
CA ARG A 16 -37.48 21.82 41.87
C ARG A 16 -37.54 21.20 43.26
N ILE A 17 -36.41 20.69 43.75
CA ILE A 17 -36.32 20.08 45.09
C ILE A 17 -36.47 21.15 46.17
N SER A 18 -35.96 22.36 45.95
CA SER A 18 -36.15 23.49 46.88
C SER A 18 -37.62 23.94 46.97
N LYS A 19 -38.40 23.75 45.89
CA LYS A 19 -39.83 24.10 45.79
C LYS A 19 -40.77 22.96 46.20
N LEU A 20 -40.25 21.80 46.62
CA LEU A 20 -41.08 20.69 47.08
C LEU A 20 -41.94 21.11 48.28
N PRO A 21 -43.22 20.70 48.34
CA PRO A 21 -44.13 21.09 49.40
C PRO A 21 -43.59 20.66 50.77
N LYS A 22 -43.87 21.48 51.79
CA LYS A 22 -43.52 21.22 53.20
C LYS A 22 -43.88 19.79 53.56
N VAL A 23 -42.95 19.07 54.18
CA VAL A 23 -43.19 17.70 54.61
C VAL A 23 -44.25 17.77 55.71
N GLN A 24 -45.46 17.30 55.41
CA GLN A 24 -46.50 17.16 56.42
C GLN A 24 -46.09 16.03 57.36
N LEU A 25 -45.43 16.39 58.46
CA LEU A 25 -45.07 15.44 59.50
C LEU A 25 -46.38 14.96 60.17
N PRO A 26 -46.60 13.64 60.31
CA PRO A 26 -47.77 13.13 60.99
C PRO A 26 -47.78 13.61 62.45
N PRO A 27 -48.95 13.97 63.02
CA PRO A 27 -49.03 14.40 64.40
C PRO A 27 -48.56 13.28 65.32
N VAL A 28 -47.57 13.57 66.16
CA VAL A 28 -46.99 12.60 67.08
C VAL A 28 -48.00 12.33 68.19
N ALA A 29 -48.47 11.08 68.31
CA ALA A 29 -49.46 10.69 69.30
C ALA A 29 -48.94 10.97 70.73
N GLY A 30 -49.66 11.81 71.49
CA GLY A 30 -49.37 12.12 72.89
C GLY A 30 -48.77 13.49 73.20
N LEU A 31 -48.53 14.34 72.18
CA LEU A 31 -48.09 15.73 72.36
C LEU A 31 -49.25 16.72 72.23
N ASP A 32 -49.18 17.80 73.02
CA ASP A 32 -50.07 18.96 72.90
C ASP A 32 -50.00 19.52 71.46
N PRO A 33 -51.14 19.81 70.79
CA PRO A 33 -51.18 20.30 69.41
C PRO A 33 -50.26 21.50 69.12
N GLU A 34 -50.06 22.40 70.08
CA GLU A 34 -49.14 23.54 69.94
C GLU A 34 -47.66 23.11 69.95
N ALA A 35 -47.31 22.14 70.80
CA ALA A 35 -45.97 21.55 70.85
C ALA A 35 -45.66 20.74 69.57
N SER A 36 -46.64 20.02 69.03
CA SER A 36 -46.47 19.30 67.75
C SER A 36 -46.27 20.27 66.58
N HIS A 37 -46.95 21.43 66.58
CA HIS A 37 -46.78 22.45 65.55
C HIS A 37 -45.42 23.12 65.64
N THR A 38 -44.94 23.47 66.84
CA THR A 38 -43.62 24.09 67.04
C THR A 38 -42.47 23.14 66.70
N LEU A 39 -42.60 21.85 66.98
CA LEU A 39 -41.63 20.84 66.53
C LEU A 39 -41.65 20.67 65.01
N ALA A 40 -42.82 20.64 64.39
CA ALA A 40 -42.95 20.53 62.94
C ALA A 40 -42.34 21.75 62.22
N THR A 41 -42.53 22.96 62.74
CA THR A 41 -41.91 24.16 62.18
C THR A 41 -40.41 24.20 62.39
N ALA A 42 -39.92 23.78 63.56
CA ALA A 42 -38.48 23.68 63.84
C ALA A 42 -37.78 22.64 62.96
N LEU A 43 -38.40 21.47 62.76
CA LEU A 43 -37.88 20.42 61.87
C LEU A 43 -37.93 20.85 60.41
N GLN A 44 -38.99 21.52 59.97
CA GLN A 44 -39.06 22.08 58.62
C GLN A 44 -37.97 23.15 58.41
N HIS A 45 -37.73 24.02 59.40
CA HIS A 45 -36.66 25.01 59.33
C HIS A 45 -35.27 24.36 59.26
N ALA A 46 -35.02 23.32 60.07
CA ALA A 46 -33.76 22.57 60.03
C ALA A 46 -33.56 21.85 58.68
N LEU A 47 -34.64 21.28 58.10
CA LEU A 47 -34.61 20.67 56.78
C LEU A 47 -34.36 21.69 55.67
N ASP A 48 -34.97 22.88 55.74
CA ASP A 48 -34.77 23.94 54.76
C ASP A 48 -33.34 24.49 54.80
N LEU A 49 -32.75 24.57 56.00
CA LEU A 49 -31.36 24.99 56.20
C LEU A 49 -30.38 23.94 55.64
N HIS A 50 -30.63 22.66 55.94
CA HIS A 50 -29.84 21.55 55.41
C HIS A 50 -29.94 21.43 53.88
N ARG A 51 -31.12 21.68 53.30
CA ARG A 51 -31.32 21.72 51.84
C ARG A 51 -30.50 22.83 51.18
N LYS A 52 -30.44 24.02 51.77
CA LYS A 52 -29.63 25.14 51.24
C LYS A 52 -28.14 24.84 51.23
N GLU A 53 -27.65 24.12 52.25
CA GLU A 53 -26.25 23.70 52.32
C GLU A 53 -25.93 22.64 51.27
N VAL A 54 -26.77 21.61 51.15
CA VAL A 54 -26.57 20.49 50.21
C VAL A 54 -26.70 20.96 48.76
N PHE A 55 -27.69 21.78 48.44
CA PHE A 55 -27.90 22.33 47.09
C PHE A 55 -27.19 23.67 46.87
N SER A 56 -26.16 23.99 47.64
CA SER A 56 -25.33 25.16 47.39
C SER A 56 -24.69 25.10 45.99
N THR A 57 -24.42 26.27 45.40
CA THR A 57 -23.82 26.39 44.05
C THR A 57 -22.50 25.62 43.95
N HIS A 58 -21.69 25.63 45.01
CA HIS A 58 -20.43 24.88 45.08
C HIS A 58 -20.63 23.35 44.95
N ASN A 59 -21.66 22.80 45.61
CA ASN A 59 -21.96 21.37 45.52
C ASN A 59 -22.54 21.00 44.16
N GLN A 60 -23.34 21.89 43.56
CA GLN A 60 -23.84 21.72 42.20
C GLN A 60 -22.68 21.67 41.19
N ASP A 61 -21.71 22.58 41.30
CA ASP A 61 -20.51 22.59 40.46
C ASP A 61 -19.66 21.32 40.63
N ALA A 62 -19.52 20.85 41.87
CA ALA A 62 -18.80 19.60 42.17
C ALA A 62 -19.48 18.38 41.53
N VAL A 63 -20.81 18.30 41.59
CA VAL A 63 -21.60 17.24 40.96
C VAL A 63 -21.50 17.33 39.43
N LEU A 64 -21.57 18.53 38.85
CA LEU A 64 -21.40 18.75 37.41
C LEU A 64 -20.02 18.30 36.93
N ALA A 65 -18.95 18.64 37.64
CA ALA A 65 -17.61 18.21 37.31
C ALA A 65 -17.48 16.67 37.32
N GLN A 66 -18.11 16.00 38.30
CA GLN A 66 -18.13 14.54 38.36
C GLN A 66 -18.92 13.92 37.19
N ILE A 67 -20.08 14.46 36.85
CA ILE A 67 -20.89 13.99 35.71
C ILE A 67 -20.10 14.10 34.42
N VAL A 68 -19.51 15.27 34.16
CA VAL A 68 -18.70 15.51 32.95
C VAL A 68 -17.51 14.57 32.88
N SER A 69 -16.83 14.33 33.99
CA SER A 69 -15.69 13.40 34.02
C SER A 69 -16.09 11.95 33.70
N LYS A 70 -17.24 11.49 34.20
CA LYS A 70 -17.77 10.14 33.94
C LYS A 70 -18.27 10.00 32.51
N GLU A 71 -18.96 11.01 31.99
CA GLU A 71 -19.42 11.05 30.60
C GLU A 71 -18.24 11.04 29.62
N GLN A 72 -17.18 11.81 29.90
CA GLN A 72 -15.97 11.79 29.08
C GLN A 72 -15.26 10.43 29.11
N ALA A 73 -15.27 9.74 30.25
CA ALA A 73 -14.75 8.38 30.35
C ALA A 73 -15.59 7.39 29.53
N SER A 74 -16.93 7.43 29.66
CA SER A 74 -17.84 6.59 28.88
C SER A 74 -17.70 6.84 27.37
N LEU A 75 -17.60 8.12 26.97
CA LEU A 75 -17.41 8.49 25.58
C LEU A 75 -16.08 7.98 25.02
N ARG A 76 -15.00 7.99 25.82
CA ARG A 76 -13.72 7.40 25.40
C ARG A 76 -13.83 5.89 25.23
N ASP A 77 -14.50 5.20 26.16
CA ASP A 77 -14.71 3.76 26.07
C ASP A 77 -15.59 3.39 24.87
N GLU A 78 -16.62 4.19 24.59
CA GLU A 78 -17.49 4.04 23.42
C GLU A 78 -16.75 4.34 22.11
N LEU A 79 -15.96 5.42 22.04
CA LEU A 79 -15.12 5.73 20.89
C LEU A 79 -14.10 4.62 20.64
N GLN A 80 -13.50 4.09 21.70
CA GLN A 80 -12.56 2.97 21.59
C GLN A 80 -13.28 1.71 21.09
N ARG A 81 -14.50 1.42 21.56
CA ARG A 81 -15.33 0.33 21.05
C ARG A 81 -15.71 0.53 19.59
N VAL A 82 -16.13 1.73 19.20
CA VAL A 82 -16.45 2.07 17.81
C VAL A 82 -15.21 1.94 16.93
N MET A 83 -14.04 2.42 17.38
CA MET A 83 -12.79 2.23 16.66
C MET A 83 -12.39 0.76 16.50
N THR A 84 -12.73 -0.11 17.45
CA THR A 84 -12.51 -1.56 17.30
C THR A 84 -13.55 -2.25 16.43
N LEU A 85 -14.78 -1.72 16.35
CA LEU A 85 -15.89 -2.26 15.55
C LEU A 85 -15.86 -1.80 14.09
N VAL A 86 -15.35 -0.59 13.82
CA VAL A 86 -15.12 -0.08 12.47
C VAL A 86 -13.82 -0.71 11.97
N GLY A 87 -13.91 -1.99 11.61
CA GLY A 87 -12.89 -2.76 10.90
C GLY A 87 -12.78 -2.39 9.42
N ASP A 88 -13.07 -1.13 9.05
CA ASP A 88 -12.69 -0.62 7.74
C ASP A 88 -11.17 -0.47 7.76
N LEU A 89 -10.49 -1.12 6.81
CA LEU A 89 -9.02 -1.11 6.69
C LEU A 89 -8.49 0.29 7.03
N PRO A 90 -7.63 0.43 8.06
CA PRO A 90 -7.13 1.74 8.43
C PRO A 90 -6.43 2.35 7.22
N ARG A 91 -6.76 3.60 6.89
CA ARG A 91 -6.22 4.31 5.72
C ARG A 91 -4.69 4.36 5.68
N GLU A 92 -4.04 4.16 6.81
CA GLU A 92 -2.59 4.05 6.94
C GLU A 92 -2.00 2.76 6.33
N GLN A 93 -2.81 1.69 6.20
CA GLN A 93 -2.41 0.40 5.59
C GLN A 93 -2.68 0.34 4.08
N VAL A 94 -3.55 1.21 3.57
CA VAL A 94 -3.83 1.33 2.13
C VAL A 94 -2.92 2.43 1.59
N GLY A 95 -1.98 2.07 0.71
CA GLY A 95 -1.01 3.02 0.18
C GLY A 95 -1.65 4.26 -0.44
N SER A 96 -0.93 5.40 -0.40
CA SER A 96 -1.48 6.73 -0.71
C SER A 96 -2.15 6.80 -2.08
N ASP A 97 -1.62 6.11 -3.08
CA ASP A 97 -2.10 6.21 -4.45
C ASP A 97 -3.43 5.43 -4.64
N LEU A 98 -3.68 4.41 -3.82
CA LEU A 98 -4.96 3.70 -3.77
C LEU A 98 -6.05 4.52 -3.07
N VAL A 99 -5.67 5.30 -2.05
CA VAL A 99 -6.57 6.24 -1.36
C VAL A 99 -6.96 7.40 -2.28
N ASP A 100 -6.00 7.89 -3.08
CA ASP A 100 -6.25 8.94 -4.06
C ASP A 100 -7.17 8.47 -5.20
N LEU A 101 -7.03 7.21 -5.64
CA LEU A 101 -7.95 6.58 -6.60
C LEU A 101 -9.38 6.41 -6.08
N GLN A 102 -9.56 6.15 -4.77
CA GLN A 102 -10.89 6.09 -4.15
C GLN A 102 -11.59 7.44 -4.05
N SER A 103 -10.81 8.54 -4.00
CA SER A 103 -11.32 9.88 -3.70
C SER A 103 -11.91 10.59 -4.93
N GLY A 104 -11.83 10.00 -6.12
CA GLY A 104 -12.51 10.48 -7.34
C GLY A 104 -12.09 11.85 -7.86
N GLY A 105 -11.08 12.50 -7.24
CA GLY A 105 -10.46 13.72 -7.73
C GLY A 105 -9.46 13.41 -8.83
N ASP A 106 -9.24 14.36 -9.75
CA ASP A 106 -8.24 14.27 -10.83
C ASP A 106 -6.93 13.70 -10.27
N SER A 107 -6.66 12.44 -10.60
CA SER A 107 -5.48 11.70 -10.14
C SER A 107 -4.26 12.21 -10.90
N GLY A 108 -3.77 13.37 -10.45
CA GLY A 108 -2.55 13.99 -10.93
C GLY A 108 -1.38 13.04 -10.71
N PHE A 109 -1.01 12.30 -11.76
CA PHE A 109 0.14 11.40 -11.83
C PHE A 109 0.12 10.23 -10.84
N VAL A 110 -0.65 9.19 -11.16
CA VAL A 110 -0.47 7.86 -10.55
C VAL A 110 0.85 7.27 -11.03
N SER A 111 1.80 7.07 -10.12
CA SER A 111 3.05 6.38 -10.45
C SER A 111 2.81 4.87 -10.46
N LEU A 112 3.05 4.22 -11.62
CA LEU A 112 2.93 2.77 -11.74
C LEU A 112 3.80 2.04 -10.71
N GLU A 113 5.00 2.54 -10.42
CA GLU A 113 5.91 1.95 -9.44
C GLU A 113 5.33 1.98 -8.02
N ARG A 114 4.73 3.12 -7.63
CA ARG A 114 4.07 3.26 -6.33
C ARG A 114 2.82 2.39 -6.23
N LEU A 115 2.04 2.31 -7.31
CA LEU A 115 0.86 1.45 -7.37
C LEU A 115 1.24 -0.03 -7.23
N LEU A 116 2.34 -0.47 -7.84
CA LEU A 116 2.85 -1.83 -7.70
C LEU A 116 3.25 -2.13 -6.23
N ASP A 117 3.94 -1.19 -5.58
CA ASP A 117 4.31 -1.31 -4.17
C ASP A 117 3.09 -1.31 -3.24
N ASP A 118 2.07 -0.51 -3.56
CA ASP A 118 0.86 -0.40 -2.77
C ASP A 118 -0.04 -1.63 -2.89
N ILE A 119 -0.10 -2.25 -4.07
CA ILE A 119 -0.78 -3.54 -4.29
C ILE A 119 -0.15 -4.66 -3.45
N GLU A 120 1.18 -4.66 -3.28
CA GLU A 120 1.87 -5.65 -2.45
C GLU A 120 1.57 -5.49 -0.96
N LYS A 121 1.37 -4.25 -0.50
CA LYS A 121 1.09 -3.91 0.90
C LYS A 121 -0.36 -4.17 1.33
N LEU A 122 -1.29 -4.37 0.39
CA LEU A 122 -2.68 -4.65 0.71
C LEU A 122 -2.79 -5.84 1.69
N PRO A 123 -3.52 -5.72 2.81
CA PRO A 123 -3.68 -6.82 3.74
C PRO A 123 -4.56 -7.92 3.15
N ARG A 124 -4.38 -9.16 3.61
CA ARG A 124 -5.36 -10.23 3.38
C ARG A 124 -6.43 -10.09 4.45
N VAL A 125 -7.70 -10.09 4.05
CA VAL A 125 -8.81 -9.99 4.99
C VAL A 125 -9.41 -11.38 5.15
N SER A 126 -9.40 -11.88 6.38
CA SER A 126 -10.03 -13.16 6.74
C SER A 126 -11.09 -12.89 7.79
N LEU A 127 -12.27 -13.48 7.61
CA LEU A 127 -13.34 -13.43 8.61
C LEU A 127 -12.87 -14.13 9.88
N ILE A 128 -13.05 -13.47 11.02
CA ILE A 128 -12.71 -14.01 12.35
C ILE A 128 -13.95 -14.67 12.99
N ASP A 129 -15.17 -14.23 12.62
CA ASP A 129 -16.42 -14.78 13.16
C ASP A 129 -17.39 -15.23 12.05
N GLU A 130 -18.03 -16.39 12.26
CA GLU A 130 -18.96 -17.05 11.34
C GLU A 130 -20.35 -16.35 11.26
N GLU A 131 -20.59 -15.31 12.06
CA GLU A 131 -21.89 -14.59 12.08
C GLU A 131 -22.05 -13.56 10.95
N ASP A 132 -20.96 -13.18 10.25
CA ASP A 132 -20.97 -12.22 9.13
C ASP A 132 -21.17 -12.92 7.76
N SER A 133 -22.24 -13.71 7.61
CA SER A 133 -22.49 -14.47 6.37
C SER A 133 -22.76 -13.58 5.14
N GLU A 134 -23.18 -12.33 5.35
CA GLU A 134 -23.49 -11.40 4.25
C GLU A 134 -22.23 -10.78 3.61
N GLY A 135 -21.12 -10.66 4.37
CA GLY A 135 -19.86 -10.07 3.89
C GLY A 135 -18.89 -11.07 3.25
N GLU A 136 -19.11 -12.37 3.45
CA GLU A 136 -18.24 -13.44 2.94
C GLU A 136 -17.98 -13.42 1.42
N PRO A 137 -18.99 -13.24 0.53
CA PRO A 137 -18.73 -13.25 -0.91
C PRO A 137 -17.85 -12.07 -1.35
N LEU A 138 -18.04 -10.89 -0.75
CA LEU A 138 -17.27 -9.69 -1.08
C LEU A 138 -15.81 -9.82 -0.61
N LEU A 139 -15.56 -10.44 0.54
CA LEU A 139 -14.21 -10.69 1.04
C LEU A 139 -13.46 -11.72 0.19
N ARG A 140 -14.16 -12.76 -0.29
CA ARG A 140 -13.59 -13.72 -1.24
C ARG A 140 -13.24 -13.04 -2.56
N GLU A 141 -14.11 -12.18 -3.07
CA GLU A 141 -13.85 -11.40 -4.28
C GLU A 141 -12.66 -10.45 -4.09
N TYR A 142 -12.60 -9.72 -2.98
CA TYR A 142 -11.47 -8.87 -2.63
C TYR A 142 -10.15 -9.65 -2.60
N ASN A 143 -10.10 -10.79 -1.91
CA ASN A 143 -8.89 -11.60 -1.82
C ASN A 143 -8.48 -12.19 -3.19
N ALA A 144 -9.46 -12.57 -4.02
CA ALA A 144 -9.20 -13.03 -5.38
C ALA A 144 -8.63 -11.90 -6.25
N LEU A 145 -9.20 -10.70 -6.18
CA LEU A 145 -8.70 -9.50 -6.87
C LEU A 145 -7.30 -9.13 -6.40
N ARG A 146 -7.05 -9.12 -5.10
CA ARG A 146 -5.72 -8.87 -4.51
C ARG A 146 -4.70 -9.88 -5.03
N HIS A 147 -5.05 -11.17 -5.06
CA HIS A 147 -4.15 -12.20 -5.59
C HIS A 147 -3.88 -12.00 -7.09
N ALA A 148 -4.91 -11.69 -7.88
CA ALA A 148 -4.75 -11.44 -9.31
C ALA A 148 -3.87 -10.20 -9.58
N LEU A 149 -4.08 -9.12 -8.81
CA LEU A 149 -3.28 -7.90 -8.89
C LEU A 149 -1.83 -8.14 -8.47
N GLY A 150 -1.59 -8.88 -7.39
CA GLY A 150 -0.25 -9.29 -6.98
C GLY A 150 0.47 -10.11 -8.07
N GLY A 151 -0.24 -11.03 -8.72
CA GLY A 151 0.31 -11.78 -9.86
C GLY A 151 0.68 -10.89 -11.05
N LYS A 152 -0.17 -9.90 -11.38
CA LYS A 152 0.14 -8.92 -12.42
C LYS A 152 1.33 -8.03 -12.05
N ALA A 153 1.42 -7.61 -10.79
CA ALA A 153 2.52 -6.78 -10.31
C ALA A 153 3.87 -7.49 -10.43
N LEU A 154 3.92 -8.78 -10.05
CA LEU A 154 5.09 -9.63 -10.24
C LEU A 154 5.47 -9.77 -11.71
N ALA A 155 4.50 -10.05 -12.59
CA ALA A 155 4.74 -10.17 -14.02
C ALA A 155 5.30 -8.88 -14.63
N ILE A 156 4.81 -7.71 -14.21
CA ILE A 156 5.34 -6.41 -14.65
C ILE A 156 6.78 -6.22 -14.19
N ARG A 157 7.11 -6.54 -12.93
CA ARG A 157 8.48 -6.46 -12.41
C ARG A 157 9.44 -7.41 -13.13
N GLU A 158 9.01 -8.64 -13.40
CA GLU A 158 9.79 -9.58 -14.20
C GLU A 158 10.00 -9.07 -15.63
N ALA A 159 8.95 -8.56 -16.27
CA ALA A 159 9.06 -7.96 -17.59
C ALA A 159 10.03 -6.78 -17.60
N GLN A 160 9.96 -5.88 -16.62
CA GLN A 160 10.91 -4.77 -16.47
C GLN A 160 12.36 -5.24 -16.30
N ARG A 161 12.58 -6.40 -15.67
CA ARG A 161 13.92 -6.99 -15.53
C ARG A 161 14.45 -7.57 -16.84
N PHE A 162 13.61 -8.27 -17.61
CA PHE A 162 14.04 -8.94 -18.85
C PHE A 162 14.01 -8.04 -20.09
N LEU A 163 13.19 -6.99 -20.09
CA LEU A 163 13.03 -6.08 -21.23
C LEU A 163 14.35 -5.43 -21.67
N PRO A 164 15.21 -4.90 -20.76
CA PRO A 164 16.50 -4.32 -21.17
C PRO A 164 17.43 -5.32 -21.83
N GLU A 165 17.41 -6.58 -21.36
CA GLU A 165 18.23 -7.65 -21.93
C GLU A 165 17.75 -8.03 -23.33
N LEU A 166 16.45 -8.23 -23.51
CA LEU A 166 15.85 -8.49 -24.82
C LEU A 166 16.09 -7.32 -25.77
N MET A 167 15.93 -6.07 -25.32
CA MET A 167 16.25 -4.89 -26.14
C MET A 167 17.72 -4.85 -26.56
N ARG A 168 18.64 -5.26 -25.68
CA ARG A 168 20.07 -5.35 -26.03
C ARG A 168 20.31 -6.41 -27.10
N GLN A 169 19.68 -7.58 -26.95
CA GLN A 169 19.77 -8.65 -27.94
C GLN A 169 19.20 -8.19 -29.29
N THR A 170 18.00 -7.62 -29.32
CA THR A 170 17.38 -7.10 -30.54
C THR A 170 18.24 -6.05 -31.22
N ARG A 171 18.82 -5.11 -30.46
CA ARG A 171 19.77 -4.11 -31.02
C ARG A 171 21.00 -4.77 -31.64
N SER A 172 21.54 -5.81 -31.01
CA SER A 172 22.70 -6.53 -31.56
C SER A 172 22.37 -7.25 -32.87
N TRP A 173 21.16 -7.84 -32.96
CA TRP A 173 20.67 -8.45 -34.19
C TRP A 173 20.44 -7.43 -35.29
N GLN A 174 19.84 -6.29 -34.96
CA GLN A 174 19.65 -5.17 -35.90
C GLN A 174 20.99 -4.63 -36.41
N GLN A 175 21.99 -4.52 -35.54
CA GLN A 175 23.34 -4.11 -35.95
C GLN A 175 24.00 -5.12 -36.87
N LEU A 176 23.86 -6.42 -36.58
CA LEU A 176 24.38 -7.48 -37.44
C LEU A 176 23.69 -7.46 -38.81
N GLN A 177 22.37 -7.32 -38.83
CA GLN A 177 21.60 -7.20 -40.05
C GLN A 177 22.04 -5.99 -40.86
N ALA A 178 22.10 -4.80 -40.25
CA ALA A 178 22.56 -3.59 -40.92
C ALA A 178 23.99 -3.73 -41.47
N ALA A 179 24.91 -4.37 -40.74
CA ALA A 179 26.26 -4.61 -41.22
C ALA A 179 26.31 -5.57 -42.43
N VAL A 180 25.41 -6.56 -42.49
CA VAL A 180 25.29 -7.45 -43.66
C VAL A 180 24.67 -6.72 -44.84
N GLU A 181 23.64 -5.91 -44.60
CA GLU A 181 22.98 -5.09 -45.62
C GLU A 181 23.93 -4.04 -46.22
N ASP A 182 24.81 -3.42 -45.41
CA ASP A 182 25.82 -2.47 -45.88
C ASP A 182 26.86 -3.11 -46.83
N VAL A 183 27.22 -4.39 -46.59
CA VAL A 183 28.26 -5.08 -47.36
C VAL A 183 27.71 -5.80 -48.60
N TYR A 184 26.52 -6.40 -48.49
CA TYR A 184 25.94 -7.26 -49.53
C TYR A 184 24.68 -6.68 -50.20
N GLY A 185 24.15 -5.56 -49.69
CA GLY A 185 22.89 -4.96 -50.11
C GLY A 185 21.68 -5.58 -49.40
N ALA A 186 20.66 -4.77 -49.13
CA ALA A 186 19.45 -5.18 -48.42
C ALA A 186 18.71 -6.36 -49.07
N GLU A 187 18.72 -6.43 -50.41
CA GLU A 187 18.04 -7.49 -51.17
C GLU A 187 18.72 -8.87 -51.05
N ASN A 188 19.97 -8.92 -50.58
CA ASN A 188 20.76 -10.15 -50.52
C ASN A 188 21.07 -10.63 -49.10
N ALA A 189 20.60 -9.94 -48.06
CA ALA A 189 20.89 -10.29 -46.67
C ALA A 189 20.35 -11.70 -46.31
N ASP A 190 19.13 -12.03 -46.73
CA ASP A 190 18.55 -13.36 -46.50
C ASP A 190 19.30 -14.46 -47.27
N ALA A 191 19.68 -14.17 -48.52
CA ALA A 191 20.47 -15.09 -49.34
C ALA A 191 21.87 -15.31 -48.76
N TYR A 192 22.45 -14.30 -48.09
CA TYR A 192 23.72 -14.40 -47.37
C TYR A 192 23.62 -15.40 -46.21
N PHE A 193 22.62 -15.26 -45.34
CA PHE A 193 22.45 -16.18 -44.21
C PHE A 193 22.16 -17.63 -44.64
N GLN A 194 21.38 -17.82 -45.71
CA GLN A 194 21.10 -19.16 -46.25
C GLN A 194 22.34 -19.82 -46.88
N LYS A 195 23.20 -19.04 -47.55
CA LYS A 195 24.41 -19.56 -48.20
C LYS A 195 25.65 -19.49 -47.30
N TYR A 196 25.52 -19.01 -46.07
CA TYR A 196 26.64 -18.77 -45.16
C TYR A 196 27.48 -20.03 -44.95
N GLU A 197 26.84 -21.15 -44.63
CA GLU A 197 27.53 -22.42 -44.38
C GLU A 197 28.30 -22.92 -45.61
N SER A 198 27.68 -22.86 -46.79
CA SER A 198 28.32 -23.21 -48.05
C SER A 198 29.51 -22.29 -48.36
N ASN A 199 29.38 -20.99 -48.10
CA ASN A 199 30.44 -20.02 -48.35
C ASN A 199 31.62 -20.19 -47.39
N VAL A 200 31.36 -20.51 -46.12
CA VAL A 200 32.41 -20.83 -45.15
C VAL A 200 33.12 -22.13 -45.54
N ALA A 201 32.38 -23.15 -45.98
CA ALA A 201 32.95 -24.41 -46.42
C ALA A 201 33.85 -24.24 -47.66
N THR A 202 33.42 -23.46 -48.66
CA THR A 202 34.23 -23.18 -49.85
C THR A 202 35.48 -22.37 -49.51
N GLN A 203 35.36 -21.32 -48.69
CA GLN A 203 36.50 -20.53 -48.22
C GLN A 203 37.49 -21.37 -47.40
N ALA A 204 37.01 -22.29 -46.57
CA ALA A 204 37.85 -23.22 -45.83
C ALA A 204 38.58 -24.20 -46.77
N HIS A 205 37.91 -24.73 -47.79
CA HIS A 205 38.53 -25.62 -48.78
C HIS A 205 39.57 -24.87 -49.63
N GLU A 206 39.31 -23.63 -50.01
CA GLU A 206 40.28 -22.78 -50.70
C GLU A 206 41.49 -22.48 -49.82
N ALA A 207 41.29 -22.17 -48.53
CA ALA A 207 42.37 -21.97 -47.58
C ALA A 207 43.20 -23.25 -47.38
N CYS A 208 42.57 -24.42 -47.26
CA CYS A 208 43.26 -25.71 -47.19
C CYS A 208 44.04 -25.99 -48.48
N ARG A 209 43.46 -25.73 -49.65
CA ARG A 209 44.14 -25.90 -50.94
C ARG A 209 45.36 -24.97 -51.05
N LEU A 210 45.25 -23.73 -50.60
CA LEU A 210 46.37 -22.78 -50.53
C LEU A 210 47.45 -23.21 -49.52
N ALA A 211 47.05 -23.79 -48.40
CA ALA A 211 48.00 -24.37 -47.43
C ALA A 211 48.71 -25.61 -47.99
N GLU A 212 47.99 -26.46 -48.72
CA GLU A 212 48.58 -27.61 -49.41
C GLU A 212 49.55 -27.20 -50.52
N THR A 213 49.24 -26.18 -51.32
CA THR A 213 50.17 -25.68 -52.33
C THR A 213 51.41 -25.07 -51.68
N ALA A 214 51.25 -24.36 -50.56
CA ALA A 214 52.37 -23.86 -49.76
C ALA A 214 53.28 -24.98 -49.23
N LEU A 215 52.68 -26.07 -48.75
CA LEU A 215 53.40 -27.23 -48.22
C LEU A 215 54.09 -28.05 -49.33
N LYS A 216 53.45 -28.20 -50.50
CA LYS A 216 53.98 -28.96 -51.65
C LYS A 216 55.18 -28.27 -52.32
N VAL A 217 55.32 -26.95 -52.23
CA VAL A 217 56.40 -26.17 -52.86
C VAL A 217 57.59 -25.91 -51.89
N LYS A 218 57.82 -26.77 -50.88
CA LYS A 218 58.89 -26.61 -49.87
C LYS A 218 58.82 -25.27 -49.10
N GLY A 219 57.63 -24.82 -48.75
CA GLY A 219 57.46 -23.65 -47.88
C GLY A 219 57.60 -22.28 -48.55
N ALA A 220 57.69 -22.23 -49.88
CA ALA A 220 57.66 -20.97 -50.64
C ALA A 220 56.34 -20.86 -51.42
N LEU A 221 55.44 -20.00 -50.93
CA LEU A 221 54.24 -19.58 -51.66
C LEU A 221 54.62 -18.57 -52.77
N PRO A 222 54.00 -18.64 -53.96
CA PRO A 222 54.07 -17.57 -54.95
C PRO A 222 53.65 -16.22 -54.35
N PRO A 223 54.27 -15.09 -54.73
CA PRO A 223 54.04 -13.78 -54.12
C PRO A 223 52.55 -13.37 -54.14
N ASP A 224 51.84 -13.66 -55.22
CA ASP A 224 50.40 -13.36 -55.36
C ASP A 224 49.52 -14.15 -54.37
N GLN A 225 49.92 -15.37 -54.01
CA GLN A 225 49.22 -16.21 -53.04
C GLN A 225 49.58 -15.83 -51.60
N VAL A 226 50.76 -15.23 -51.37
CA VAL A 226 51.12 -14.62 -50.08
C VAL A 226 50.31 -13.35 -49.84
N GLU A 227 50.06 -12.54 -50.88
CA GLU A 227 49.20 -11.37 -50.77
C GLU A 227 47.74 -11.74 -50.52
N SER A 228 47.22 -12.79 -51.17
CA SER A 228 45.87 -13.28 -50.88
C SER A 228 45.75 -13.84 -49.46
N LEU A 229 46.74 -14.60 -48.98
CA LEU A 229 46.81 -15.05 -47.58
C LEU A 229 46.98 -13.89 -46.60
N ARG A 230 47.79 -12.87 -46.92
CA ARG A 230 47.91 -11.66 -46.09
C ARG A 230 46.59 -10.88 -46.05
N ARG A 231 45.86 -10.80 -47.16
CA ARG A 231 44.50 -10.23 -47.18
C ARG A 231 43.56 -11.02 -46.28
N ILE A 232 43.50 -12.35 -46.42
CA ILE A 232 42.66 -13.22 -45.59
C ILE A 232 43.03 -13.11 -44.11
N VAL A 233 44.32 -13.12 -43.77
CA VAL A 233 44.82 -12.97 -42.40
C VAL A 233 44.59 -11.55 -41.85
N SER A 234 44.70 -10.51 -42.68
CA SER A 234 44.37 -9.14 -42.29
C SER A 234 42.87 -8.95 -42.07
N MET A 235 42.02 -9.60 -42.88
CA MET A 235 40.57 -9.62 -42.69
C MET A 235 40.21 -10.36 -41.39
N LEU A 236 40.86 -11.49 -41.11
CA LEU A 236 40.70 -12.23 -39.85
C LEU A 236 41.25 -11.49 -38.62
N LYS A 237 42.30 -10.66 -38.76
CA LYS A 237 42.83 -9.81 -37.69
C LYS A 237 42.05 -8.51 -37.50
N ALA A 238 41.40 -8.00 -38.54
CA ALA A 238 40.58 -6.79 -38.51
C ALA A 238 39.18 -7.06 -37.94
N MET A 239 38.74 -8.32 -37.86
CA MET A 239 37.61 -8.67 -37.00
C MET A 239 37.99 -8.40 -35.54
N PRO A 240 37.25 -7.53 -34.82
CA PRO A 240 37.55 -7.26 -33.42
C PRO A 240 37.42 -8.56 -32.63
N ARG A 241 38.57 -9.06 -32.14
CA ARG A 241 38.60 -10.09 -31.11
C ARG A 241 37.88 -9.53 -29.89
N ASN A 242 36.61 -9.86 -29.75
CA ASN A 242 35.85 -9.64 -28.54
C ASN A 242 36.42 -10.58 -27.47
N ARG A 243 37.57 -10.20 -26.89
CA ARG A 243 38.10 -10.80 -25.66
C ARG A 243 37.17 -10.37 -24.52
N LYS A 244 36.04 -11.09 -24.38
CA LYS A 244 35.37 -11.24 -23.09
C LYS A 244 35.31 -12.72 -22.77
N GLY A 245 36.15 -13.09 -21.81
CA GLY A 245 36.35 -14.45 -21.34
C GLY A 245 37.54 -14.51 -20.36
N LYS A 246 37.66 -13.50 -19.48
CA LYS A 246 38.29 -13.71 -18.18
C LYS A 246 37.16 -13.69 -17.17
N VAL A 247 36.82 -14.90 -16.74
CA VAL A 247 36.22 -15.16 -15.45
C VAL A 247 37.35 -14.95 -14.44
N ASP A 248 37.25 -13.90 -13.65
CA ASP A 248 37.62 -13.87 -12.23
C ASP A 248 36.40 -13.28 -11.50
#